data_AF-A0A124JX82-F1
#
_entry.id   AF-A0A124JX82-F1
#
_cell.length_a   1.000
_cell.length_b   1.000
_cell.length_c   1.000
_cell.angle_alpha   90.00
_cell.angle_beta   90.00
_cell.angle_gamma   90.00
#
_symmetry.space_group_name_H-M   'P 1'
#
loop_
_entity.id
_entity.type
_entity.pdbx_description
1 polymer ?
#
loop_
_entity_poly.entity_id
_entity_poly.type
_entity_poly.pdbx_seq_one_letter_code
_entity_poly.pdbx_strand_id
1 'polypeptide(L)' 'MMNYNDGYYFGWGWFLWLGFIILMFSSFGNWGYSYRAHRKFDNWPDKDALAILKERYAAGKLTREQYLEQKSDIAAA' A
#
# COMPACT_ATOMS: atom_id res chain seq x y z
N MET A 1 57.07 1.59 18.98
CA MET A 1 56.62 0.55 18.05
C MET A 1 55.34 1.06 17.41
N MET A 2 55.36 1.39 16.11
CA MET A 2 54.14 1.85 15.42
C MET A 2 53.22 0.64 15.26
N ASN A 3 52.00 0.76 15.78
CA ASN A 3 50.99 -0.29 15.71
C ASN A 3 50.41 -0.31 14.30
N TYR A 4 50.92 -1.20 13.44
CA TYR A 4 50.46 -1.38 12.05
C TYR A 4 48.98 -1.78 11.94
N ASN A 5 48.31 -2.04 13.06
CA ASN A 5 46.91 -2.38 13.10
C ASN A 5 45.99 -1.16 12.87
N ASP A 6 46.42 0.06 13.23
CA ASP A 6 45.57 1.26 13.16
C ASP A 6 45.15 1.64 11.73
N GLY A 7 45.98 1.32 10.72
CA GLY A 7 45.65 1.56 9.31
C GLY A 7 44.62 0.58 8.73
N TYR A 8 44.57 -0.64 9.25
CA TYR A 8 43.66 -1.69 8.75
C TYR A 8 42.23 -1.47 9.25
N TYR A 9 42.05 -1.03 10.49
CA TYR A 9 40.75 -0.65 11.04
C TYR A 9 40.14 0.58 10.36
N PHE A 10 40.97 1.56 9.99
CA PHE A 10 40.50 2.76 9.29
C PHE A 10 40.00 2.44 7.86
N GLY A 11 40.66 1.50 7.18
CA GLY A 11 40.28 1.01 5.85
C GLY A 11 39.06 0.07 5.85
N TRP A 12 38.87 -0.75 6.87
CA TRP A 12 37.70 -1.64 6.92
C TRP A 12 36.42 -0.93 7.41
N GLY A 13 36.57 0.09 8.26
CA GLY A 13 35.45 0.89 8.74
C GLY A 13 34.69 1.61 7.61
N TRP A 14 35.38 2.14 6.60
CA TRP A 14 34.72 2.88 5.51
C TRP A 14 33.86 1.97 4.60
N PHE A 15 34.32 0.74 4.34
CA PHE A 15 33.56 -0.24 3.56
C PHE A 15 32.29 -0.66 4.29
N LEU A 16 32.38 -0.93 5.61
CA LEU A 16 31.21 -1.24 6.43
C LEU A 16 30.25 -0.05 6.52
N TRP A 17 30.79 1.17 6.57
CA TRP A 17 29.98 2.38 6.61
C TRP A 17 29.18 2.60 5.32
N LEU A 18 29.80 2.37 4.15
CA LEU A 18 29.09 2.39 2.86
C LEU A 18 27.98 1.34 2.78
N GLY A 19 28.26 0.11 3.24
CA GLY A 19 27.26 -0.96 3.28
C GLY A 19 26.03 -0.58 4.12
N PHE A 20 26.24 0.04 5.28
CA PHE A 20 25.15 0.52 6.14
C PHE A 20 24.30 1.60 5.46
N ILE A 21 24.92 2.57 4.78
CA ILE A 21 24.21 3.62 4.04
C ILE A 21 23.28 3.00 2.98
N ILE A 22 23.80 2.06 2.18
CA ILE A 22 23.02 1.35 1.15
C ILE A 22 21.84 0.60 1.77
N LEU A 23 22.05 -0.08 2.90
CA LEU A 23 21.01 -0.84 3.60
C LEU A 23 19.90 0.07 4.15
N MET A 24 20.28 1.24 4.67
CA MET A 24 19.36 2.26 5.16
C MET A 24 18.44 2.76 4.04
N PHE A 25 19.01 3.14 2.88
CA PHE A 25 18.23 3.63 1.75
C PHE A 25 17.38 2.53 1.10
N SER A 26 17.86 1.28 1.05
CA SER A 26 17.11 0.14 0.55
C SER A 26 15.83 -0.12 1.38
N SER A 27 15.92 -0.01 2.71
CA SER A 27 14.77 -0.20 3.61
C SER A 27 13.70 0.88 3.44
N PHE A 28 14.09 2.12 3.12
CA PHE A 28 13.15 3.20 2.83
C PHE A 28 12.44 3.03 1.47
N GLY A 29 13.14 2.53 0.45
CA GLY A 29 12.56 2.27 -0.87
C GLY A 29 11.48 1.18 -0.86
N ASN A 30 11.65 0.14 -0.03
CA ASN A 30 10.73 -0.99 0.02
C ASN A 30 9.44 -0.72 0.84
N TRP A 31 9.47 0.21 1.78
CA TRP A 31 8.29 0.54 2.61
C TRP A 31 7.22 1.31 1.81
N GLY A 32 7.63 2.20 0.90
CA GLY A 32 6.71 3.03 0.11
C GLY A 32 5.80 2.23 -0.83
N TYR A 33 6.22 1.05 -1.27
CA TYR A 33 5.46 0.22 -2.21
C TYR A 33 4.42 -0.66 -1.50
N SER A 34 4.77 -1.27 -0.36
CA SER A 34 3.87 -2.14 0.39
C SER A 34 2.70 -1.36 1.01
N TYR A 35 2.92 -0.15 1.52
CA TYR A 35 1.83 0.63 2.13
C TYR A 35 0.79 1.15 1.12
N ARG A 36 1.17 1.32 -0.15
CA ARG A 36 0.23 1.77 -1.20
C ARG A 36 -0.57 0.61 -1.80
N ALA A 37 -0.04 -0.62 -1.75
CA ALA A 37 -0.72 -1.81 -2.24
C ALA A 37 -1.84 -2.30 -1.29
N HIS A 38 -1.66 -2.17 0.02
CA HIS A 38 -2.68 -2.62 0.99
C HIS A 38 -3.91 -1.70 1.07
N ARG A 39 -3.84 -0.44 0.62
CA ARG A 39 -5.05 0.43 0.53
C ARG A 39 -6.02 0.06 -0.59
N LYS A 40 -5.62 -0.78 -1.56
CA LYS A 40 -6.54 -1.22 -2.62
C LYS A 40 -7.37 -2.44 -2.23
N PHE A 41 -6.95 -3.20 -1.22
CA PHE A 41 -7.68 -4.38 -0.76
C PHE A 41 -8.69 -4.09 0.36
N ASP A 42 -8.65 -2.89 0.95
CA ASP A 42 -9.65 -2.43 1.94
C ASP A 42 -10.85 -1.71 1.32
N ASN A 43 -10.94 -1.63 -0.02
CA ASN A 43 -12.19 -1.27 -0.67
C ASN A 43 -13.10 -2.50 -0.72
N TRP A 44 -13.71 -2.74 0.44
CA TRP A 44 -15.02 -3.32 0.66
C TRP A 44 -15.83 -3.62 -0.64
N PRO A 45 -16.31 -4.87 -0.82
CA PRO A 45 -17.26 -5.23 -1.88
C PRO A 45 -18.47 -4.27 -1.98
N ASP A 46 -18.86 -3.67 -0.85
CA ASP A 46 -20.03 -2.80 -0.74
C ASP A 46 -19.91 -1.50 -1.52
N LYS A 47 -18.69 -0.96 -1.66
CA LYS A 47 -18.48 0.27 -2.47
C LYS A 47 -18.70 -0.01 -3.96
N ASP A 48 -18.30 -1.19 -4.44
CA ASP A 48 -18.53 -1.61 -5.82
C ASP A 48 -20.00 -1.98 -6.06
N ALA A 49 -20.66 -2.66 -5.13
CA ALA A 49 -22.07 -3.02 -5.26
C ALA A 49 -22.97 -1.78 -5.37
N LEU A 50 -22.77 -0.78 -4.50
CA LEU A 50 -23.50 0.49 -4.56
C LEU A 50 -23.18 1.31 -5.82
N ALA A 51 -21.93 1.28 -6.30
CA ALA A 51 -21.53 1.97 -7.52
C ALA A 51 -22.23 1.37 -8.76
N ILE A 52 -22.26 0.04 -8.87
CA ILE A 52 -22.94 -0.69 -9.95
C ILE A 52 -24.45 -0.43 -9.90
N LEU A 53 -25.06 -0.41 -8.72
CA LEU A 53 -26.48 -0.13 -8.55
C LEU A 53 -26.85 1.28 -9.04
N LYS A 54 -26.03 2.27 -8.68
CA LYS A 54 -26.21 3.68 -9.09
C LYS A 54 -26.07 3.85 -10.61
N GLU A 55 -25.12 3.16 -11.23
CA GLU A 55 -24.92 3.17 -12.68
C GLU A 55 -26.16 2.63 -13.43
N ARG A 56 -26.72 1.52 -12.95
CA ARG A 56 -27.93 0.91 -13.55
C ARG A 56 -29.17 1.79 -13.42
N TYR A 57 -29.32 2.48 -12.29
CA TYR A 57 -30.39 3.47 -12.09
C TYR A 57 -30.22 4.67 -13.02
N ALA A 58 -29.00 5.21 -13.15
CA ALA A 58 -28.71 6.32 -14.07
C ALA A 58 -28.93 5.94 -15.54
N ALA A 59 -28.67 4.68 -15.89
CA ALA A 59 -28.96 4.12 -17.22
C ALA A 59 -30.46 3.86 -17.45
N GLY A 60 -31.34 4.13 -16.48
CA GLY A 60 -32.79 3.92 -16.57
C GLY A 60 -33.20 2.44 -16.66
N LYS A 61 -32.29 1.50 -16.35
CA LYS A 61 -32.55 0.06 -16.39
C LYS A 61 -33.23 -0.47 -15.14
N LEU A 62 -33.39 0.38 -14.12
CA LEU A 62 -33.94 0.03 -12.82
C LEU A 62 -34.97 1.07 -12.41
N THR A 63 -36.14 0.64 -11.92
CA THR A 63 -37.13 1.57 -11.38
C THR A 63 -36.71 2.06 -9.99
N ARG A 64 -37.33 3.16 -9.54
CA ARG A 64 -37.02 3.74 -8.23
C ARG A 64 -37.32 2.78 -7.07
N GLU A 65 -38.37 1.97 -7.17
CA GLU A 65 -38.68 0.99 -6.12
C GLU A 65 -37.60 -0.09 -6.04
N GLN A 66 -37.21 -0.67 -7.18
CA GLN A 66 -36.17 -1.71 -7.25
C GLN A 66 -34.80 -1.21 -6.79
N TYR A 67 -34.49 0.08 -7.04
CA TYR A 67 -33.28 0.71 -6.53
C TYR A 67 -33.27 0.80 -5.00
N LEU A 68 -34.39 1.15 -4.39
CA LEU A 68 -34.48 1.30 -2.94
C LEU A 68 -34.41 -0.04 -2.21
N GLU A 69 -35.05 -1.08 -2.76
CA GLU A 69 -35.01 -2.45 -2.23
C GLU A 69 -33.59 -3.02 -2.25
N GLN A 70 -32.90 -2.99 -3.39
CA GLN A 70 -31.53 -3.48 -3.50
C GLN A 70 -30.55 -2.65 -2.65
N LYS A 71 -30.81 -1.35 -2.48
CA LYS A 71 -30.00 -0.49 -1.62
C LYS A 71 -30.18 -0.83 -0.15
N SER A 72 -31.39 -1.17 0.30
CA SER A 72 -31.62 -1.61 1.69
C SER A 72 -30.99 -2.97 1.95
N ASP A 73 -31.03 -3.89 0.99
CA ASP A 73 -30.42 -5.21 1.13
C ASP A 73 -28.89 -5.13 1.29
N ILE A 74 -28.24 -4.29 0.48
CA ILE A 74 -26.78 -4.04 0.58
C ILE A 74 -26.42 -3.33 1.89
N ALA A 75 -27.32 -2.48 2.42
CA ALA A 75 -27.09 -1.78 3.68
C ALA A 75 -27.37 -2.64 4.93
N ALA A 76 -28.08 -3.76 4.77
CA ALA A 76 -28.45 -4.67 5.85
C ALA A 76 -27.58 -5.94 5.91
N ALA A 77 -26.77 -6.19 4.87
CA ALA A 77 -25.73 -7.22 4.82
C ALA A 77 -24.48 -6.81 5.61
#